data_AF-A0A3C0G9C3-F1
#
_entry.id   AF-A0A3C0G9C3-F1
#
_cell.length_a   1.000
_cell.length_b   1.000
_cell.length_c   1.000
_cell.angle_alpha   90.00
_cell.angle_beta   90.00
_cell.angle_gamma   90.00
#
_symmetry.space_group_name_H-M   'P 1'
#
loop_
_entity.id
_entity.type
_entity.pdbx_description
1 polymer ?
#
loop_
_entity_poly.entity_id
_entity_poly.type
_entity_poly.pdbx_seq_one_letter_code
_entity_poly.pdbx_strand_id
1 'polypeptide(L)'
;MFSDRQKPKAMNEIGGQPNRIEKNTKIKGDIISEADFRIDGKLDGNVKTSGKVVIGKDGYIHGKVECVNADIEGSFNGELLV
;
A
#
# COMPACT_ATOMS: atom_id res chain seq x y z
N MET A 1 29.53 28.76 22.52
CA MET A 1 28.16 28.93 22.01
C MET A 1 28.19 28.62 20.52
N PHE A 2 27.72 27.45 20.11
CA PHE A 2 27.54 27.11 18.70
C PHE A 2 26.15 26.52 18.55
N SER A 3 25.27 27.32 17.96
CA SER A 3 23.88 26.94 17.69
C SER A 3 23.84 26.15 16.38
N ASP A 4 23.85 24.82 16.48
CA ASP A 4 23.55 23.96 15.34
C ASP A 4 22.06 24.06 15.00
N ARG A 5 21.74 24.95 14.05
CA ARG A 5 20.45 24.94 13.36
C ARG A 5 20.41 23.72 12.45
N GLN A 6 19.83 22.62 12.92
CA GLN A 6 19.42 21.55 12.02
C GLN A 6 18.34 22.09 11.07
N LYS A 7 18.75 22.33 9.82
CA LYS A 7 17.85 22.55 8.68
C LYS A 7 16.97 21.30 8.54
N PRO A 8 15.64 21.43 8.33
CA PRO A 8 14.80 20.29 7.99
C PRO A 8 15.32 19.72 6.68
N LYS A 9 15.84 18.48 6.73
CA LYS A 9 16.18 17.74 5.51
C LYS A 9 14.85 17.41 4.83
N ALA A 10 14.50 18.20 3.81
CA ALA A 10 13.54 17.78 2.80
C ALA A 10 14.08 16.47 2.20
N MET A 11 13.47 15.36 2.59
CA MET A 11 13.85 14.03 2.13
C MET A 11 13.35 13.89 0.70
N ASN A 12 14.27 13.59 -0.21
CA ASN A 12 14.06 13.43 -1.65
C ASN A 12 12.78 12.65 -1.99
N GLU A 13 11.85 13.33 -2.66
CA GLU A 13 10.67 12.79 -3.33
C GLU A 13 11.05 12.16 -4.68
N ILE A 14 11.81 11.05 -4.67
CA ILE A 14 12.06 10.23 -5.88
C ILE A 14 11.77 8.74 -5.61
N GLY A 15 10.78 8.48 -4.77
CA GLY A 15 10.05 7.22 -4.71
C GLY A 15 8.59 7.62 -4.70
N GLY A 16 7.82 7.25 -5.73
CA GLY A 16 6.43 7.66 -5.87
C GLY A 16 5.68 7.49 -4.55
N GLN A 17 4.85 8.47 -4.18
CA GLN A 17 4.12 8.43 -2.92
C GLN A 17 3.32 7.11 -2.85
N PRO A 18 3.66 6.20 -1.93
CA PRO A 18 2.97 4.92 -1.86
C PRO A 18 1.54 5.17 -1.36
N ASN A 19 0.59 4.47 -1.97
CA ASN A 19 -0.79 4.47 -1.52
C ASN A 19 -0.88 3.66 -0.23
N ARG A 20 -1.60 4.17 0.78
CA ARG A 20 -1.78 3.44 2.03
C ARG A 20 -3.22 3.48 2.52
N ILE A 21 -3.75 2.31 2.83
CA ILE A 21 -5.02 2.12 3.53
C ILE A 21 -4.70 1.65 4.95
N GLU A 22 -5.05 2.46 5.95
CA GLU A 22 -4.82 2.15 7.36
C GLU A 22 -5.87 1.20 7.96
N LYS A 23 -5.55 0.58 9.10
CA LYS A 23 -6.32 -0.47 9.78
C LYS A 23 -7.79 -0.20 10.09
N ASN A 24 -8.18 1.06 10.23
CA ASN A 24 -9.56 1.44 10.53
C ASN A 24 -10.39 1.74 9.28
N THR A 25 -9.82 1.55 8.09
CA THR A 25 -10.46 1.82 6.82
C THR A 25 -10.99 0.52 6.22
N LYS A 26 -12.23 0.57 5.73
CA LYS A 26 -12.86 -0.51 4.96
C LYS A 26 -13.28 0.03 3.60
N ILE A 27 -12.86 -0.62 2.54
CA ILE A 27 -13.21 -0.26 1.16
C ILE A 27 -13.99 -1.43 0.54
N LYS A 28 -15.03 -1.11 -0.23
CA LYS A 28 -15.75 -2.06 -1.07
C LYS A 28 -15.74 -1.57 -2.51
N GLY A 29 -15.29 -2.41 -3.44
CA GLY A 29 -15.18 -2.07 -4.87
C GLY A 29 -13.76 -2.16 -5.43
N ASP A 30 -13.54 -1.57 -6.61
CA ASP A 30 -12.29 -1.69 -7.36
C ASP A 30 -11.33 -0.51 -7.10
N ILE A 31 -10.04 -0.82 -6.94
CA ILE A 31 -8.95 0.13 -6.77
C ILE A 31 -8.00 -0.02 -7.96
N ILE A 32 -7.76 1.08 -8.67
CA ILE A 32 -6.79 1.15 -9.77
C ILE A 32 -5.73 2.18 -9.40
N SER A 33 -4.46 1.79 -9.44
CA SER A 33 -3.32 2.66 -9.12
C SER A 33 -2.16 2.40 -10.08
N GLU A 34 -1.24 3.36 -10.20
CA GLU A 34 0.00 3.21 -10.97
C GLU A 34 1.23 3.17 -10.05
N ALA A 35 1.03 3.13 -8.74
CA ALA A 35 2.08 3.18 -7.72
C ALA A 35 1.97 2.03 -6.73
N ASP A 36 3.00 1.90 -5.89
CA ASP A 36 3.02 0.94 -4.79
C ASP A 36 1.82 1.15 -3.87
N PHE A 37 1.29 0.05 -3.35
CA PHE A 37 0.05 0.01 -2.60
C PHE A 37 0.22 -0.80 -1.32
N ARG A 38 -0.03 -0.19 -0.17
CA ARG A 38 -0.02 -0.85 1.13
C ARG A 38 -1.42 -0.88 1.74
N ILE A 39 -1.87 -2.06 2.14
CA ILE A 39 -3.18 -2.28 2.75
C ILE A 39 -2.96 -2.86 4.15
N ASP A 40 -3.12 -2.02 5.17
CA ASP A 40 -3.22 -2.42 6.57
C ASP A 40 -4.70 -2.47 7.03
N GLY A 41 -5.66 -2.10 6.17
CA GLY A 41 -7.12 -2.14 6.42
C GLY A 41 -7.85 -3.30 5.74
N LYS A 42 -9.18 -3.18 5.54
CA LYS A 42 -9.98 -4.22 4.85
C LYS A 42 -10.43 -3.77 3.46
N LEU A 43 -10.20 -4.62 2.48
CA LEU A 43 -10.72 -4.47 1.11
C LEU A 43 -11.60 -5.66 0.78
N ASP A 44 -12.83 -5.39 0.34
CA ASP A 44 -13.71 -6.38 -0.29
C ASP A 44 -13.96 -5.92 -1.73
N GLY A 45 -13.18 -6.46 -2.66
CA GLY A 45 -13.08 -6.00 -4.04
C GLY A 45 -11.68 -6.17 -4.61
N ASN A 46 -11.41 -5.54 -5.75
CA ASN A 46 -10.22 -5.82 -6.54
C ASN A 46 -9.18 -4.69 -6.46
N VAL A 47 -7.90 -5.04 -6.56
CA VAL A 47 -6.79 -4.10 -6.72
C VAL A 47 -6.08 -4.40 -8.03
N LYS A 48 -5.86 -3.36 -8.84
CA LYS A 48 -4.99 -3.40 -10.01
C LYS A 48 -3.94 -2.31 -9.89
N THR A 49 -2.67 -2.69 -9.92
CA THR A 49 -1.58 -1.71 -9.92
C THR A 49 -0.40 -2.15 -10.79
N SER A 50 0.32 -1.18 -11.36
CA SER A 50 1.63 -1.40 -11.97
C SER A 50 2.77 -1.41 -10.95
N GLY A 51 2.48 -1.20 -9.67
CA GLY A 51 3.45 -1.23 -8.57
C GLY A 51 3.42 -2.53 -7.75
N LYS A 52 4.12 -2.51 -6.62
CA LYS A 52 4.08 -3.56 -5.60
C LYS A 52 2.82 -3.41 -4.74
N VAL A 53 2.19 -4.53 -4.38
CA VAL A 53 1.16 -4.60 -3.35
C VAL A 53 1.74 -5.18 -2.06
N VAL A 54 1.49 -4.52 -0.94
CA VAL A 54 1.85 -4.98 0.41
C VAL A 54 0.58 -5.11 1.23
N ILE A 55 0.23 -6.33 1.65
CA ILE A 55 -0.84 -6.57 2.63
C ILE A 55 -0.17 -6.62 4.00
N GLY A 56 -0.27 -5.56 4.78
CA GLY A 56 0.31 -5.52 6.12
C GLY A 56 -0.39 -6.47 7.09
N LYS A 57 0.15 -6.62 8.31
CA LYS A 57 -0.32 -7.60 9.31
C LYS A 57 -1.81 -7.49 9.65
N ASP A 58 -2.33 -6.26 9.74
CA ASP A 58 -3.75 -5.99 10.00
C ASP A 58 -4.60 -5.98 8.71
N GLY A 59 -3.92 -6.10 7.55
CA GLY A 59 -4.51 -6.05 6.22
C GLY A 59 -5.31 -7.30 5.88
N TYR A 60 -6.48 -7.08 5.28
CA TYR A 60 -7.31 -8.13 4.72
C TYR A 60 -7.82 -7.73 3.35
N ILE A 61 -7.60 -8.58 2.34
CA ILE A 61 -8.20 -8.43 1.01
C ILE A 61 -9.03 -9.65 0.69
N HIS A 62 -10.27 -9.41 0.27
CA HIS A 62 -11.17 -10.39 -0.32
C HIS A 62 -11.50 -9.98 -1.76
N GLY A 63 -10.94 -10.67 -2.74
CA GLY A 63 -11.12 -10.35 -4.16
C GLY A 63 -9.88 -10.60 -5.01
N LYS A 64 -9.76 -9.89 -6.13
CA LYS A 64 -8.68 -10.08 -7.12
C LYS A 64 -7.58 -9.04 -6.96
N VAL A 65 -6.31 -9.45 -6.97
CA VAL A 65 -5.15 -8.55 -6.95
C VAL A 65 -4.30 -8.79 -8.20
N GLU A 66 -4.14 -7.76 -9.02
CA GLU A 66 -3.22 -7.71 -10.17
C GLU A 66 -2.10 -6.69 -9.85
N CYS A 67 -0.86 -7.15 -9.77
CA CYS A 67 0.29 -6.30 -9.42
C CYS A 67 1.61 -6.83 -9.99
N VAL A 68 2.69 -6.05 -9.92
CA VAL A 68 4.02 -6.52 -10.37
C VAL A 68 4.71 -7.39 -9.32
N ASN A 69 4.40 -7.14 -8.04
CA ASN A 69 4.95 -7.91 -6.93
C ASN A 69 3.98 -7.83 -5.74
N ALA A 70 3.88 -8.89 -4.95
CA ALA A 70 3.01 -8.97 -3.79
C ALA A 70 3.78 -9.43 -2.55
N ASP A 71 3.59 -8.73 -1.44
CA ASP A 71 4.15 -9.07 -0.13
C ASP A 71 3.01 -9.13 0.88
N ILE A 72 2.78 -10.30 1.46
CA ILE A 72 1.57 -10.60 2.23
C ILE A 72 1.98 -10.99 3.65
N GLU A 73 1.84 -10.04 4.57
CA GLU A 73 2.00 -10.23 6.02
C GLU A 73 0.66 -10.51 6.72
N GLY A 74 -0.45 -10.05 6.13
CA GLY A 74 -1.80 -10.20 6.67
C GLY A 74 -2.57 -11.40 6.10
N SER A 75 -3.84 -11.19 5.80
CA SER A 75 -4.73 -12.23 5.26
C SER A 75 -5.22 -11.88 3.85
N PHE A 76 -5.20 -12.86 2.96
CA PHE A 76 -5.65 -12.72 1.58
C PHE A 76 -6.60 -13.86 1.23
N ASN A 77 -7.74 -13.54 0.61
CA ASN A 77 -8.68 -14.53 0.09
C ASN A 77 -9.17 -14.12 -1.31
N GLY A 78 -8.81 -14.87 -2.34
CA GLY A 78 -9.24 -14.62 -3.71
C GLY A 78 -8.17 -14.99 -4.72
N GLU A 79 -8.08 -14.22 -5.80
CA GLU A 79 -7.19 -14.50 -6.92
C GLU A 79 -6.03 -13.50 -6.97
N LEU A 80 -4.80 -13.99 -6.97
CA LEU A 80 -3.60 -13.18 -7.06
C LEU A 80 -2.91 -13.44 -8.39
N LEU A 81 -2.76 -12.39 -9.21
CA LEU A 81 -2.00 -12.36 -10.44
C LEU A 81 -0.80 -11.43 -10.25
N VAL A 82 0.39 -12.00 -10.35
CA VAL A 82 1.69 -11.31 -10.21
C VAL A 82 2.47 -11.43 -11.50
#